data_AF-A0AAE1VX63-F1
#
_entry.id   AF-A0AAE1VX63-F1
#
_cell.length_a   1.000
_cell.length_b   1.000
_cell.length_c   1.000
_cell.angle_alpha   90.00
_cell.angle_beta   90.00
_cell.angle_gamma   90.00
#
_symmetry.space_group_name_H-M   'P 1'
#
loop_
_entity.id
_entity.type
_entity.pdbx_description
1 polymer ?
#
loop_
_entity_poly.entity_id
_entity_poly.type
_entity_poly.pdbx_seq_one_letter_code
_entity_poly.pdbx_strand_id
1 'polypeptide(L)'
;MAITEFLLFVLTTTLGGMFLCGANDLITIFVAPECFSLCSYLLSGYTKKYVRSNEATMKYLLMGGASSSILVHGFSWIHGSSGERLSFKK
;
A
#
# COMPACT_ATOMS: atom_id res chain seq x y z
N MET A 1 0.13 4.96 -25.57
CA MET A 1 0.45 4.45 -24.23
C MET A 1 -0.86 3.94 -23.66
N ALA A 2 -0.92 2.64 -23.42
CA ALA A 2 -2.14 1.86 -23.62
C ALA A 2 -3.11 2.01 -22.44
N ILE A 3 -4.39 2.27 -22.74
CA ILE A 3 -5.51 2.21 -21.78
C ILE A 3 -5.46 0.91 -20.93
N THR A 4 -4.92 -0.16 -21.51
CA THR A 4 -4.65 -1.44 -20.84
C THR A 4 -3.71 -1.32 -19.64
N GLU A 5 -2.62 -0.54 -19.71
CA GLU A 5 -1.67 -0.37 -18.59
C GLU A 5 -2.34 0.32 -17.40
N PHE A 6 -3.14 1.36 -17.68
CA PHE A 6 -3.92 2.06 -16.66
C PHE A 6 -4.95 1.12 -16.01
N LEU A 7 -5.70 0.37 -16.81
CA LEU A 7 -6.66 -0.63 -16.31
C LEU A 7 -5.98 -1.72 -15.47
N LEU A 8 -4.80 -2.18 -15.87
CA LEU A 8 -4.05 -3.21 -15.14
C LEU A 8 -3.61 -2.72 -13.77
N PHE A 9 -3.12 -1.48 -13.65
CA PHE A 9 -2.81 -0.88 -12.36
C PHE A 9 -4.05 -0.69 -11.49
N VAL A 10 -5.18 -0.25 -12.07
CA VAL A 10 -6.45 -0.12 -11.34
C VAL A 10 -6.91 -1.48 -10.82
N LEU A 11 -6.99 -2.52 -11.66
CA LEU A 11 -7.39 -3.86 -11.23
C LEU A 11 -6.47 -4.44 -10.15
N THR A 12 -5.15 -4.25 -10.29
CA THR A 12 -4.17 -4.72 -9.30
C THR A 12 -4.37 -4.00 -7.96
N THR A 13 -4.67 -2.70 -8.01
CA THR A 13 -5.01 -1.91 -6.83
C THR A 13 -6.28 -2.48 -6.16
N THR A 14 -7.36 -2.71 -6.89
CA THR A 14 -8.59 -3.28 -6.32
C THR A 14 -8.37 -4.67 -5.72
N LEU A 15 -7.58 -5.53 -6.37
CA LEU A 15 -7.22 -6.86 -5.85
C LEU A 15 -6.44 -6.76 -4.53
N GLY A 16 -5.48 -5.83 -4.42
CA GLY A 16 -4.77 -5.57 -3.17
C GLY A 16 -5.71 -5.14 -2.04
N GLY A 17 -6.71 -4.31 -2.36
CA GLY A 17 -7.76 -3.90 -1.41
C GLY A 17 -8.67 -5.05 -0.96
N MET A 18 -9.03 -5.96 -1.88
CA MET A 18 -9.77 -7.17 -1.53
C MET A 18 -8.97 -8.10 -0.60
N PHE A 19 -7.65 -8.20 -0.82
CA PHE A 19 -6.76 -8.98 0.04
C PHE A 19 -6.69 -8.41 1.46
N LEU A 20 -6.71 -7.08 1.58
CA LEU A 20 -6.77 -6.39 2.88
C LEU A 20 -8.06 -6.74 3.65
N CYS A 21 -9.22 -6.78 2.99
CA CYS A 21 -10.48 -7.16 3.65
C CYS A 21 -10.47 -8.60 4.18
N GLY A 22 -9.69 -9.50 3.57
CA GLY A 22 -9.54 -10.90 4.01
C GLY A 22 -8.38 -11.14 4.99
N ALA A 23 -7.66 -10.10 5.40
CA ALA A 23 -6.44 -10.24 6.17
C ALA A 23 -6.72 -10.63 7.63
N ASN A 24 -6.16 -11.76 8.07
CA ASN A 24 -6.32 -12.30 9.43
C ASN A 24 -5.03 -12.23 10.27
N ASP A 25 -3.92 -11.79 9.68
CA ASP A 25 -2.60 -11.71 10.31
C ASP A 25 -2.05 -10.29 10.19
N LEU A 26 -1.29 -9.83 11.20
CA LEU A 26 -0.64 -8.52 11.20
C LEU A 26 0.21 -8.29 9.93
N ILE A 27 0.92 -9.33 9.50
CA ILE A 27 1.78 -9.29 8.31
C ILE A 27 0.95 -9.03 7.05
N THR A 28 -0.19 -9.71 6.92
CA THR A 28 -1.08 -9.56 5.75
C THR A 28 -1.74 -8.18 5.73
N ILE A 29 -2.08 -7.64 6.90
CA ILE A 29 -2.60 -6.27 7.04
C ILE A 29 -1.52 -5.23 6.71
N PHE A 30 -0.22 -5.54 6.86
CA PHE A 30 0.87 -4.66 6.45
C PHE A 30 1.19 -4.78 4.94
N VAL A 31 1.24 -6.00 4.39
CA VAL A 31 1.62 -6.24 3.00
C VAL A 31 0.53 -5.82 2.00
N ALA A 32 -0.74 -6.08 2.30
CA ALA A 32 -1.84 -5.75 1.39
C ALA A 32 -1.95 -4.25 1.04
N PRO A 33 -1.89 -3.30 2.00
CA PRO A 33 -1.96 -1.87 1.70
C PRO A 33 -0.66 -1.33 1.07
N GLU A 34 0.49 -1.96 1.30
CA GLU A 34 1.74 -1.62 0.58
C GLU A 34 1.61 -1.95 -0.92
N CYS A 35 1.12 -3.15 -1.25
CA CYS A 35 0.87 -3.53 -2.65
C CYS A 35 -0.15 -2.62 -3.34
N PHE A 36 -1.26 -2.30 -2.66
CA PHE A 36 -2.26 -1.33 -3.13
C PHE A 36 -1.63 0.06 -3.36
N SER A 37 -0.85 0.53 -2.39
CA SER A 37 -0.26 1.87 -2.41
C SER A 37 0.77 2.05 -3.51
N LEU A 38 1.64 1.06 -3.74
CA LEU A 38 2.63 1.08 -4.83
C LEU A 38 1.95 1.23 -6.20
N CYS A 39 0.86 0.50 -6.43
CA CYS A 39 0.08 0.61 -7.67
C CYS A 39 -0.57 2.00 -7.80
N SER A 40 -1.07 2.57 -6.69
CA SER A 40 -1.61 3.92 -6.68
C SER A 40 -0.54 5.01 -6.92
N TYR A 41 0.70 4.81 -6.47
CA TYR A 41 1.82 5.72 -6.77
C TYR A 41 2.15 5.71 -8.25
N LEU A 42 2.20 4.52 -8.87
CA LEU A 42 2.40 4.38 -10.32
C LEU A 42 1.27 5.05 -11.11
N LEU A 43 0.02 4.97 -10.62
CA LEU A 43 -1.14 5.60 -11.25
C LEU A 43 -1.11 7.14 -11.17
N SER A 44 -0.65 7.69 -10.04
CA SER A 44 -0.47 9.15 -9.86
C SER A 44 0.51 9.75 -10.88
N GLY A 45 1.50 8.96 -11.30
CA GLY A 45 2.56 9.35 -12.25
C GLY A 45 2.30 8.95 -13.69
N TYR A 46 1.10 8.47 -14.02
CA TYR A 46 0.80 7.92 -15.34
C TYR A 46 1.08 8.93 -16.47
N THR A 47 0.84 10.23 -16.23
CA THR A 47 1.10 11.27 -17.23
C THR A 47 2.48 11.89 -17.06
N LYS A 48 3.52 11.15 -17.47
CA LYS A 48 4.94 11.54 -17.39
C LYS A 48 5.29 12.87 -18.09
N LYS A 49 4.45 13.34 -19.01
CA LYS A 49 4.67 14.61 -19.75
C LYS A 49 4.42 15.85 -18.90
N TYR A 50 3.63 15.76 -17.84
CA TYR A 50 3.35 16.90 -16.95
C TYR A 50 4.22 16.84 -15.71
N VAL A 51 5.03 17.87 -15.50
CA VAL A 51 5.87 18.04 -14.30
C VAL A 51 5.05 17.92 -13.02
N ARG A 52 3.80 18.41 -13.03
CA ARG A 52 2.90 18.35 -11.87
C ARG A 52 2.48 16.93 -11.48
N SER A 53 2.34 16.01 -12.44
CA SER A 53 2.03 14.59 -12.15
C SER A 53 3.25 13.88 -11.55
N ASN A 54 4.45 14.20 -12.05
CA ASN A 54 5.70 13.70 -11.46
C ASN A 54 5.91 14.23 -10.02
N GLU A 55 5.64 15.51 -9.78
CA GLU A 55 5.77 16.10 -8.45
C GLU A 55 4.74 15.53 -7.47
N ALA A 56 3.49 15.32 -7.93
CA ALA A 56 2.46 14.67 -7.13
C ALA A 56 2.86 13.23 -6.75
N THR A 57 3.39 12.45 -7.70
CA THR A 57 3.85 11.08 -7.46
C THR A 57 4.95 11.03 -6.41
N MET A 58 5.95 11.90 -6.53
CA MET A 58 7.05 11.99 -5.57
C MET A 58 6.53 12.29 -4.15
N LYS A 59 5.64 13.28 -4.01
CA LYS A 59 5.03 13.64 -2.73
C LYS A 59 4.19 12.50 -2.16
N TYR A 60 3.45 11.81 -3.01
CA TYR A 60 2.56 10.72 -2.59
C TYR A 60 3.35 9.49 -2.13
N LEU A 61 4.45 9.17 -2.82
CA LEU A 61 5.39 8.12 -2.41
C LEU A 61 6.08 8.44 -1.07
N LEU A 62 6.53 9.70 -0.87
CA LEU A 62 7.18 10.13 0.37
C LEU A 62 6.23 10.09 1.57
N MET A 63 5.01 10.65 1.42
CA MET A 63 3.98 10.59 2.47
C MET A 63 3.58 9.15 2.77
N GLY A 64 3.46 8.34 1.73
CA GLY A 64 3.21 6.91 1.80
C GLY A 64 4.22 6.14 2.65
N GLY A 65 5.49 6.25 2.30
CA GLY A 65 6.58 5.58 3.02
C GLY A 65 6.69 6.04 4.48
N ALA A 66 6.45 7.33 4.75
CA ALA A 66 6.40 7.84 6.13
C ALA A 66 5.25 7.22 6.93
N SER A 67 4.04 7.17 6.36
CA SER A 67 2.89 6.52 7.00
C SER A 67 3.12 5.03 7.21
N SER A 68 3.72 4.32 6.25
CA SER A 68 4.02 2.89 6.36
C SER A 68 5.05 2.60 7.46
N SER A 69 6.06 3.46 7.59
CA SER A 69 7.06 3.38 8.67
C SER A 69 6.43 3.54 10.06
N ILE A 70 5.45 4.43 10.19
CA ILE A 70 4.70 4.62 11.44
C ILE A 70 3.81 3.40 11.73
N LEU A 71 3.17 2.85 10.70
CA LEU A 71 2.34 1.64 10.83
C LEU A 71 3.16 0.43 11.31
N VAL A 72 4.32 0.15 10.70
CA VAL A 72 5.17 -0.98 11.13
C VAL A 72 5.72 -0.78 12.54
N HIS A 73 6.00 0.46 12.94
CA HIS A 73 6.38 0.77 14.32
C HIS A 73 5.24 0.50 15.30
N GLY A 74 4.01 0.87 14.94
CA GLY A 74 2.80 0.54 15.71
C GLY A 74 2.57 -0.96 15.84
N PHE A 75 2.74 -1.71 14.74
CA PHE A 75 2.65 -3.17 14.77
C PHE A 75 3.72 -3.81 15.67
N SER A 76 4.94 -3.29 15.69
CA SER A 76 6.00 -3.78 16.59
C SER A 76 5.60 -3.67 18.06
N TRP A 77 5.00 -2.55 18.47
CA TRP A 77 4.50 -2.38 19.84
C TRP A 77 3.34 -3.31 20.17
N ILE A 78 2.36 -3.44 19.29
CA ILE A 78 1.20 -4.33 19.49
C ILE A 78 1.67 -5.78 19.59
N HIS A 79 2.58 -6.18 18.71
CA HIS A 79 3.11 -7.53 18.66
C HIS A 79 3.99 -7.87 19.88
N GLY A 80 4.82 -6.92 20.32
CA GLY A 80 5.63 -7.08 21.53
C GLY A 80 4.80 -7.16 22.81
N SER A 81 3.71 -6.39 22.92
CA SER A 81 2.79 -6.44 24.07
C SER A 81 1.92 -7.71 24.08
N SER A 82 1.57 -8.23 22.89
CA SER A 82 0.67 -9.39 22.75
C SER A 82 1.36 -10.75 22.83
N GLY A 83 2.68 -10.80 23.11
CA GLY A 83 3.43 -12.04 23.28
C GLY A 83 3.61 -12.85 22.00
N GLU A 84 4.02 -12.20 20.90
CA GLU A 84 4.39 -12.83 19.62
C GLU A 84 3.22 -13.43 18.80
N ARG A 85 1.97 -13.09 19.14
CA ARG A 85 0.81 -13.56 18.37
C ARG A 85 0.67 -12.76 17.07
N LEU A 86 0.92 -13.43 15.93
CA LEU A 86 0.83 -12.84 14.58
C LEU A 86 -0.60 -12.87 14.01
N SER A 87 -1.40 -13.85 14.42
CA SER A 87 -2.76 -14.09 13.89
C SER A 87 -3.84 -13.58 14.84
N PHE A 88 -4.83 -12.88 14.30
CA PHE A 88 -6.02 -12.45 15.03
C PHE A 88 -6.98 -13.61 15.34
N LYS A 89 -6.75 -14.78 14.74
CA LYS A 89 -7.51 -16.00 15.06
C LYS A 89 -6.93 -16.68 16.29
N LYS A 90 -7.80 -17.10 17.20
CA LYS A 90 -7.44 -17.82 18.42
C LYS A 90 -6.77 -19.16 18.10
#